data_AF-A0A924RT20-F1
#
_entry.id   AF-A0A924RT20-F1
#
_cell.length_a   1.000
_cell.length_b   1.000
_cell.length_c   1.000
_cell.angle_alpha   90.00
_cell.angle_beta   90.00
_cell.angle_gamma   90.00
#
_symmetry.space_group_name_H-M   'P 1'
#
loop_
_entity.id
_entity.type
_entity.pdbx_description
1 polymer ?
#
loop_
_entity_poly.entity_id
_entity_poly.type
_entity_poly.pdbx_seq_one_letter_code
_entity_poly.pdbx_strand_id
1 'polypeptide(L)'
;MITSIWRAPQISLRWLPVFRRNFLVWRKLAIPSLVGNVAEPLITLVAFGYGLGMLIGQVNLNGTAIPYILFLASGSICTSAMNAASFEALYSAFSRMHVQRTWDGIMNAPVALDDVVFAEMLWAAFKS
;
A
#
# COMPACT_ATOMS: atom_id res chain seq x y z
N MET A 1 -16.37 30.41 11.31
CA MET A 1 -17.12 29.26 11.86
C MET A 1 -16.11 28.31 12.48
N ILE A 2 -16.21 28.04 13.79
CA ILE A 2 -15.32 27.12 14.49
C ILE A 2 -15.77 25.70 14.13
N THR A 3 -15.02 25.03 13.26
CA THR A 3 -15.25 23.61 12.96
C THR A 3 -14.89 22.77 14.18
N SER A 4 -15.84 21.98 14.67
CA SER A 4 -15.62 21.00 15.75
C SER A 4 -14.47 20.05 15.39
N ILE A 5 -13.63 19.70 16.37
CA ILE A 5 -12.54 18.71 16.20
C ILE A 5 -13.11 17.32 15.83
N TRP A 6 -14.37 17.05 16.18
CA TRP A 6 -15.06 15.78 15.95
C TRP A 6 -15.94 15.78 14.69
N ARG A 7 -15.77 16.74 13.79
CA ARG A 7 -16.53 16.78 12.53
C ARG A 7 -16.13 15.60 11.64
N ALA A 8 -17.11 15.02 10.95
CA ALA A 8 -16.84 14.03 9.90
C ALA A 8 -16.07 14.67 8.72
N PRO A 9 -15.17 13.93 8.05
CA PRO A 9 -14.41 14.46 6.92
C PRO A 9 -15.36 14.89 5.78
N GLN A 10 -15.14 16.08 5.23
CA GLN A 10 -15.93 16.59 4.12
C GLN A 10 -15.21 16.32 2.80
N ILE A 11 -15.47 15.15 2.24
CA ILE A 11 -14.84 14.68 1.00
C ILE A 11 -15.59 15.25 -0.21
N SER A 12 -14.84 15.81 -1.15
CA SER A 12 -15.27 16.39 -2.42
C SER A 12 -14.55 15.72 -3.59
N LEU A 13 -15.08 15.77 -4.80
CA LEU A 13 -14.42 15.26 -6.02
C LEU A 13 -13.03 15.87 -6.30
N ARG A 14 -12.63 16.88 -5.54
CA ARG A 14 -11.30 17.51 -5.53
C ARG A 14 -10.18 16.58 -5.06
N TRP A 15 -10.49 15.39 -4.51
CA TRP A 15 -9.49 14.34 -4.26
C TRP A 15 -8.93 13.73 -5.57
N LEU A 16 -9.73 13.73 -6.65
CA LEU A 16 -9.39 13.03 -7.90
C LEU A 16 -8.13 13.58 -8.59
N PRO A 17 -7.91 14.91 -8.72
CA PRO A 17 -6.67 15.45 -9.27
C PRO A 17 -5.43 15.09 -8.44
N VAL A 18 -5.55 15.03 -7.10
CA VAL A 18 -4.47 14.64 -6.19
C VAL A 18 -4.10 13.17 -6.40
N PHE A 19 -5.11 12.30 -6.44
CA PHE A 19 -4.91 10.88 -6.75
C PHE A 19 -4.30 10.69 -8.14
N ARG A 20 -4.79 11.41 -9.15
CA ARG A 20 -4.26 11.37 -10.52
C ARG A 20 -2.78 11.77 -10.57
N ARG A 21 -2.36 12.80 -9.82
CA ARG A 21 -0.96 13.19 -9.71
C ARG A 21 -0.12 12.01 -9.22
N ASN A 22 -0.52 11.38 -8.11
CA ASN A 22 0.22 10.26 -7.53
C ASN A 22 0.31 9.08 -8.51
N PHE A 23 -0.79 8.76 -9.21
CA PHE A 23 -0.81 7.75 -10.27
C PHE A 23 0.17 8.05 -11.41
N LEU A 24 0.20 9.29 -11.91
CA LEU A 24 1.10 9.67 -13.01
C LEU A 24 2.57 9.60 -12.62
N VAL A 25 2.90 9.96 -11.37
CA VAL A 25 4.27 9.84 -10.84
C VAL A 25 4.66 8.38 -10.71
N TRP A 26 3.80 7.56 -10.10
CA TRP A 26 4.06 6.13 -9.95
C TRP A 26 4.18 5.41 -11.29
N ARG A 27 3.39 5.78 -12.29
CA ARG A 27 3.49 5.17 -13.63
C ARG A 27 4.89 5.29 -14.23
N LYS A 28 5.64 6.35 -13.91
CA LYS A 28 7.04 6.50 -14.33
C LYS A 28 8.01 5.58 -13.58
N LEU A 29 7.63 5.16 -12.38
CA LEU A 29 8.40 4.32 -11.46
C LEU A 29 7.81 2.91 -11.31
N ALA A 30 6.83 2.53 -12.13
CA ALA A 30 6.06 1.31 -11.95
C ALA A 30 6.93 0.06 -12.05
N ILE A 31 7.85 0.03 -13.03
CA ILE A 31 8.76 -1.09 -13.24
C ILE A 31 9.62 -1.35 -12.00
N PRO A 32 10.44 -0.39 -11.50
CA PRO A 32 11.25 -0.64 -10.30
C PRO A 32 10.40 -0.90 -9.05
N SER A 33 9.23 -0.27 -8.93
CA SER A 33 8.33 -0.49 -7.79
C SER A 33 7.76 -1.92 -7.76
N LEU A 34 7.38 -2.48 -8.90
CA LEU A 34 6.80 -3.83 -8.99
C LEU A 34 7.85 -4.90 -8.77
N VAL A 35 9.06 -4.72 -9.32
CA VAL A 35 10.16 -5.68 -9.13
C VAL A 35 10.52 -5.80 -7.65
N GLY A 36 10.62 -4.68 -6.93
CA GLY A 36 10.91 -4.69 -5.49
C GLY A 36 9.86 -5.45 -4.67
N ASN A 37 8.58 -5.17 -4.90
CA ASN A 37 7.49 -5.80 -4.13
C ASN A 37 7.34 -7.31 -4.42
N VAL A 38 7.67 -7.77 -5.64
CA VAL A 38 7.55 -9.19 -6.03
C VAL A 38 8.78 -10.01 -5.65
N ALA A 39 9.97 -9.41 -5.62
CA ALA A 39 11.20 -10.12 -5.31
C ALA A 39 11.20 -10.73 -3.90
N GLU A 40 10.71 -9.99 -2.91
CA GLU A 40 10.72 -10.44 -1.51
C GLU A 40 9.83 -11.68 -1.24
N PRO A 41 8.56 -11.75 -1.70
CA PRO A 41 7.77 -12.97 -1.66
C PRO A 41 8.43 -14.16 -2.34
N LEU A 42 9.07 -13.94 -3.49
CA LEU A 42 9.74 -15.01 -4.23
C LEU A 42 10.95 -15.55 -3.48
N ILE A 43 11.77 -14.67 -2.89
CA ILE A 43 12.89 -15.08 -2.03
C ILE A 43 12.38 -15.89 -0.84
N THR A 44 11.30 -15.44 -0.21
CA THR A 44 10.65 -16.16 0.91
C THR A 44 10.18 -17.55 0.48
N LEU A 45 9.56 -17.66 -0.69
CA LEU A 45 9.09 -18.94 -1.24
C LEU A 45 10.25 -19.88 -1.56
N VAL A 46 11.36 -19.39 -2.11
CA VAL A 46 12.54 -20.22 -2.37
C VAL A 46 13.19 -20.68 -1.06
N ALA A 47 13.41 -19.75 -0.13
CA ALA A 47 14.10 -20.02 1.14
C ALA A 47 13.32 -21.01 2.02
N PHE A 48 12.03 -20.74 2.26
CA PHE A 48 11.22 -21.55 3.16
C PHE A 48 10.42 -22.64 2.44
N GLY A 49 10.05 -22.44 1.18
CA GLY A 49 9.30 -23.43 0.42
C GLY A 49 10.11 -24.66 0.06
N TYR A 50 11.38 -24.52 -0.30
CA TYR A 50 12.22 -25.67 -0.61
C TYR A 50 12.64 -26.44 0.66
N GLY A 51 13.12 -25.73 1.69
CA GLY A 51 13.61 -26.34 2.92
C GLY A 51 12.49 -26.92 3.79
N LEU A 52 11.54 -26.09 4.24
CA LEU A 52 10.46 -26.53 5.12
C LEU A 52 9.37 -27.30 4.38
N GLY A 53 9.21 -27.07 3.07
CA GLY A 53 8.19 -27.79 2.27
C GLY A 53 8.40 -29.29 2.23
N MET A 54 9.66 -29.76 2.23
CA MET A 54 9.96 -31.20 2.32
C MET A 54 9.66 -31.80 3.71
N LEU A 55 9.77 -31.00 4.77
CA LEU A 55 9.54 -31.43 6.14
C LEU A 55 8.05 -31.43 6.52
N ILE A 56 7.30 -30.44 6.04
CA ILE A 56 5.88 -30.25 6.37
C ILE A 56 4.98 -30.99 5.37
N GLY A 57 5.25 -30.88 4.07
CA GLY A 57 4.44 -31.45 2.99
C GLY A 57 3.06 -30.81 2.83
N GLN A 58 2.16 -31.06 3.78
CA GLN A 58 0.77 -30.59 3.77
C GLN A 58 0.37 -29.92 5.10
N VAL A 59 -0.49 -28.92 5.00
CA VAL A 59 -1.09 -28.21 6.13
C VAL A 59 -2.59 -28.47 6.12
N ASN A 60 -3.16 -28.80 7.27
CA ASN A 60 -4.61 -28.98 7.42
C ASN A 60 -5.27 -27.65 7.76
N LEU A 61 -6.12 -27.14 6.87
CA LEU A 61 -6.91 -25.92 7.06
C LEU A 61 -8.40 -26.24 6.94
N ASN A 62 -9.14 -26.01 8.02
CA ASN A 62 -10.59 -26.27 8.09
C ASN A 62 -10.97 -27.70 7.64
N GLY A 63 -10.14 -28.70 7.98
CA GLY A 63 -10.35 -30.10 7.60
C GLY A 63 -9.86 -30.46 6.19
N THR A 64 -9.36 -29.50 5.41
CA THR A 64 -8.84 -29.71 4.06
C THR A 64 -7.31 -29.70 4.07
N ALA A 65 -6.67 -30.73 3.55
CA ALA A 65 -5.22 -30.76 3.39
C ALA A 65 -4.82 -29.93 2.16
N ILE A 66 -4.00 -28.90 2.38
CA ILE A 66 -3.43 -28.09 1.30
C ILE A 66 -1.90 -28.19 1.29
N PRO A 67 -1.25 -28.07 0.11
CA PRO A 67 0.21 -28.04 0.03
C PRO A 67 0.79 -26.87 0.83
N TYR A 68 1.84 -27.12 1.63
CA TYR A 68 2.49 -26.09 2.44
C TYR A 68 2.95 -24.89 1.58
N ILE A 69 3.43 -25.16 0.36
CA ILE A 69 3.87 -24.10 -0.56
C ILE A 69 2.73 -23.14 -0.94
N LEU A 70 1.51 -23.66 -1.08
CA LEU A 70 0.34 -22.85 -1.42
C LEU A 70 -0.08 -21.98 -0.22
N PHE A 71 -0.04 -22.56 0.98
CA PHE A 71 -0.25 -21.83 2.23
C PHE A 71 0.77 -20.69 2.38
N LEU A 72 2.06 -21.01 2.24
CA LEU A 72 3.15 -20.04 2.32
C LEU A 72 3.01 -18.93 1.28
N ALA A 73 2.76 -19.29 0.01
CA ALA A 73 2.61 -18.31 -1.07
C ALA A 73 1.48 -17.31 -0.80
N SER A 74 0.31 -17.81 -0.37
CA SER A 74 -0.82 -16.94 -0.04
C SER A 74 -0.50 -15.97 1.10
N GLY A 75 0.15 -16.46 2.17
CA GLY A 75 0.56 -15.63 3.29
C GLY A 75 1.62 -14.60 2.91
N SER A 76 2.64 -14.99 2.14
CA SER A 76 3.71 -14.10 1.69
C SER A 76 3.19 -12.96 0.82
N ILE A 77 2.23 -13.22 -0.07
CA ILE A 77 1.60 -12.16 -0.90
C ILE A 77 0.84 -11.18 -0.02
N CYS A 78 0.05 -11.68 0.94
CA CYS A 78 -0.70 -10.83 1.87
C CYS A 78 0.22 -9.92 2.69
N THR A 79 1.28 -10.49 3.29
CA THR A 79 2.26 -9.73 4.07
C THR A 79 2.98 -8.69 3.23
N SER A 80 3.34 -9.01 1.99
CA SER A 80 3.98 -8.07 1.07
C SER A 80 3.08 -6.88 0.74
N ALA A 81 1.81 -7.12 0.40
CA ALA A 81 0.84 -6.05 0.14
C ALA A 81 0.62 -5.16 1.38
N MET A 82 0.48 -5.76 2.57
CA MET A 82 0.34 -5.02 3.84
C MET A 82 1.57 -4.16 4.14
N ASN A 83 2.78 -4.69 3.92
CA ASN A 83 4.01 -3.94 4.12
C ASN A 83 4.13 -2.80 3.11
N ALA A 84 3.86 -3.04 1.83
CA ALA A 84 3.89 -2.00 0.79
C ALA A 84 2.94 -0.84 1.13
N ALA A 85 1.71 -1.13 1.55
CA ALA A 85 0.74 -0.12 1.97
C ALA A 85 1.22 0.66 3.19
N SER A 86 1.81 -0.02 4.16
CA SER A 86 2.37 0.60 5.37
C SER A 86 3.52 1.55 5.00
N PHE A 87 4.46 1.12 4.16
CA PHE A 87 5.57 1.96 3.72
C PHE A 87 5.10 3.17 2.91
N GLU A 88 4.08 3.02 2.06
CA GLU A 88 3.50 4.14 1.31
C GLU A 88 2.84 5.16 2.25
N ALA A 89 2.05 4.69 3.22
CA ALA A 89 1.34 5.56 4.17
C ALA A 89 2.28 6.25 5.17
N LEU A 90 3.31 5.56 5.67
CA LEU A 90 4.21 6.10 6.68
C LEU A 90 5.34 6.94 6.09
N TYR A 91 6.03 6.45 5.06
CA TYR A 91 7.23 7.11 4.56
C TYR A 91 6.94 7.99 3.35
N SER A 92 6.22 7.46 2.36
CA SER A 92 5.99 8.19 1.11
C SER A 92 5.03 9.36 1.32
N ALA A 93 3.90 9.15 2.01
CA ALA A 93 2.98 10.24 2.32
C ALA A 93 3.59 11.27 3.29
N PHE A 94 4.31 10.85 4.33
CA PHE A 94 4.99 11.77 5.25
C PHE A 94 6.06 12.61 4.54
N SER A 95 6.85 12.01 3.64
CA SER A 95 7.82 12.74 2.84
C SER A 95 7.15 13.82 1.97
N ARG A 96 6.01 13.50 1.34
CA ARG A 96 5.20 14.48 0.59
C ARG A 96 4.64 15.59 1.47
N MET A 97 4.25 15.28 2.70
CA MET A 97 3.71 16.23 3.68
C MET A 97 4.80 17.15 4.23
N HIS A 98 5.86 16.60 4.82
CA HIS A 98 6.78 17.36 5.66
C HIS A 98 8.04 17.81 4.92
N VAL A 99 8.66 16.90 4.16
CA VAL A 99 9.96 17.17 3.50
C VAL A 99 9.76 17.94 2.20
N GLN A 100 8.94 17.40 1.31
CA GLN A 100 8.66 18.01 0.00
C GLN A 100 7.64 19.14 0.08
N ARG A 101 6.90 19.25 1.20
CA ARG A 101 5.80 20.22 1.40
C ARG A 101 4.83 20.28 0.22
N THR A 102 4.61 19.14 -0.43
CA THR A 102 3.73 19.08 -1.60
C THR A 102 2.28 19.29 -1.18
N TRP A 103 1.91 18.87 0.02
CA TRP A 103 0.56 19.11 0.56
C TRP A 103 0.29 20.60 0.67
N ASP A 104 1.24 21.37 1.20
CA ASP A 104 1.15 22.83 1.26
C ASP A 104 1.01 23.45 -0.14
N GLY A 105 1.78 22.94 -1.11
CA GLY A 105 1.67 23.32 -2.51
C GLY A 105 0.26 23.10 -3.09
N ILE A 106 -0.32 21.93 -2.85
CA ILE A 106 -1.66 21.56 -3.32
C ILE A 106 -2.76 22.40 -2.65
N MET A 107 -2.60 22.73 -1.37
CA MET A 107 -3.56 23.54 -0.61
C MET A 107 -3.64 25.02 -1.08
N ASN A 108 -2.72 25.47 -1.94
CA ASN A 108 -2.85 26.77 -2.61
C ASN A 108 -3.90 26.74 -3.74
N ALA A 109 -4.27 25.56 -4.23
CA ALA A 109 -5.40 25.36 -5.12
C ALA A 109 -6.71 25.22 -4.30
N PRO A 110 -7.91 25.32 -4.90
CA PRO A 110 -9.17 25.14 -4.18
C PRO A 110 -9.42 23.65 -3.83
N VAL A 111 -8.56 23.04 -3.03
CA VAL A 111 -8.60 21.65 -2.55
C VAL A 111 -8.53 21.67 -1.01
N ALA A 112 -9.39 20.92 -0.33
CA ALA A 112 -9.38 20.86 1.13
C ALA A 112 -8.39 19.81 1.66
N LEU A 113 -7.95 19.95 2.91
CA LEU A 113 -7.09 18.95 3.55
C LEU A 113 -7.74 17.56 3.59
N ASP A 114 -9.03 17.50 3.89
CA ASP A 114 -9.82 16.24 3.90
C ASP A 114 -9.71 15.49 2.55
N ASP A 115 -9.71 16.22 1.43
CA ASP A 115 -9.56 15.66 0.07
C ASP A 115 -8.15 15.11 -0.18
N VAL A 116 -7.12 15.80 0.32
CA VAL A 116 -5.71 15.38 0.18
C VAL A 116 -5.45 14.12 0.99
N VAL A 117 -5.88 14.08 2.25
CA VAL A 117 -5.74 12.92 3.13
C VAL A 117 -6.46 11.72 2.54
N PHE A 118 -7.70 11.91 2.07
CA PHE A 118 -8.47 10.84 1.43
C PHE A 118 -7.79 10.32 0.16
N ALA A 119 -7.26 11.21 -0.69
CA ALA A 119 -6.53 10.81 -1.89
C ALA A 119 -5.26 10.00 -1.57
N GLU A 120 -4.53 10.38 -0.53
CA GLU A 120 -3.31 9.67 -0.08
C GLU A 120 -3.65 8.30 0.52
N MET A 121 -4.74 8.18 1.29
CA MET A 121 -5.25 6.89 1.79
C MET A 121 -5.66 5.95 0.64
N LEU A 122 -6.43 6.47 -0.32
CA LEU A 122 -6.81 5.73 -1.53
C LEU A 122 -5.59 5.31 -2.35
N TRP A 123 -4.60 6.20 -2.45
CA TRP A 123 -3.37 5.93 -3.19
C TRP A 123 -2.56 4.79 -2.54
N ALA A 124 -2.42 4.80 -1.20
CA ALA A 124 -1.77 3.72 -0.47
C ALA A 124 -2.47 2.38 -0.69
N ALA A 125 -3.81 2.36 -0.68
CA ALA A 125 -4.58 1.15 -0.95
C ALA A 125 -4.48 0.68 -2.42
N PHE A 126 -4.45 1.61 -3.38
CA PHE A 126 -4.46 1.28 -4.81
C PHE A 126 -3.09 0.81 -5.34
N LYS A 127 -2.00 1.38 -4.83
CA LYS A 127 -0.63 1.09 -5.30
C LYS A 127 -0.12 -0.28 -4.83
N SER A 128 -0.60 -0.76 -3.69
CA SER A 128 -0.01 -1.87 -2.92
C SER A 128 -0.38 -3.25 -3.46
#